data_AF-A0A2B4S2D7-F1
#
_entry.id   AF-A0A2B4S2D7-F1
#
_cell.length_a   1.000
_cell.length_b   1.000
_cell.length_c   1.000
_cell.angle_alpha   90.00
_cell.angle_beta   90.00
_cell.angle_gamma   90.00
#
_symmetry.space_group_name_H-M   'P 1'
#
loop_
_entity.id
_entity.type
_entity.pdbx_description
1 polymer ?
#
loop_
_entity_poly.entity_id
_entity_poly.type
_entity_poly.pdbx_seq_one_letter_code
_entity_poly.pdbx_strand_id
1 'polypeptide(L)'
;MNNQLTDFEVYCDMYNNGGWTLISRFSNNDGKNWVKYSGDWWYDRTSSYGSVTSTSSNYDMISPAFWLVKGDYVKITRSDDSSNTALLATRSCIGGRTFRSFLASYGNFRNGAVWNNNACRKSCYIYNYGGSYSSTTGFSQMHCSSNLKSSRYLSFWCDWDTGDGAVMMIGGGGDGCKRADHGIAITEENAARFSSNPSGCERDFGDDCSYDNHYSLNLWIK
;
A
#
# COMPACT_ATOMS: atom_id res chain seq x y z
N MET A 1 25.43 9.53 25.09
CA MET A 1 24.99 9.85 23.71
C MET A 1 23.71 10.65 23.82
N ASN A 2 23.61 11.80 23.17
CA ASN A 2 22.38 12.61 23.23
C ASN A 2 21.31 11.93 22.39
N ASN A 3 20.24 11.47 23.03
CA ASN A 3 19.08 10.93 22.35
C ASN A 3 18.22 12.12 21.87
N GLN A 4 18.67 12.77 20.78
CA GLN A 4 17.97 13.92 20.22
C GLN A 4 16.60 13.45 19.71
N LEU A 5 15.54 13.96 20.33
CA LEU A 5 14.17 13.72 19.86
C LEU A 5 14.05 14.29 18.44
N THR A 6 13.73 13.43 17.49
CA THR A 6 13.48 13.80 16.10
C THR A 6 12.02 14.19 15.96
N ASP A 7 11.73 15.45 16.26
CA ASP A 7 10.41 16.05 16.02
C ASP A 7 10.10 16.04 14.51
N PHE A 8 8.85 15.74 14.15
CA PHE A 8 8.38 15.74 12.77
C PHE A 8 6.90 16.11 12.69
N GLU A 9 6.50 16.73 11.58
CA GLU A 9 5.10 17.01 11.29
C GLU A 9 4.45 15.87 10.50
N VAL A 10 3.17 15.61 10.77
CA VAL A 10 2.35 14.64 10.05
C VAL A 10 0.87 15.01 10.22
N TYR A 11 0.05 14.75 9.19
CA TYR A 11 -1.40 14.89 9.32
C TYR A 11 -1.99 13.76 10.18
N CYS A 12 -2.84 14.13 11.13
CA CYS A 12 -3.62 13.18 11.94
C CYS A 12 -5.12 13.46 11.78
N ASP A 13 -5.87 12.46 11.32
CA ASP A 13 -7.33 12.49 11.27
C ASP A 13 -7.89 12.13 12.66
N MET A 14 -8.49 13.12 13.31
CA MET A 14 -9.01 13.05 14.68
C MET A 14 -10.54 12.93 14.75
N TYR A 15 -11.25 12.90 13.62
CA TYR A 15 -12.71 12.82 13.58
C TYR A 15 -13.20 11.37 13.76
N ASN A 16 -14.43 11.19 14.25
CA ASN A 16 -15.20 9.93 14.27
C ASN A 16 -14.39 8.67 14.63
N ASN A 17 -14.03 8.52 15.91
CA ASN A 17 -13.07 7.52 16.42
C ASN A 17 -11.68 7.63 15.76
N GLY A 18 -11.20 8.88 15.58
CA GLY A 18 -9.92 9.21 14.96
C GLY A 18 -8.69 8.89 15.80
N GLY A 19 -7.60 9.60 15.56
CA GLY A 19 -6.24 9.14 15.89
C GLY A 19 -5.62 8.30 14.77
N TRP A 20 -6.01 8.56 13.52
CA TRP A 20 -5.39 7.97 12.34
C TRP A 20 -4.21 8.84 11.88
N THR A 21 -3.01 8.29 11.88
CA THR A 21 -1.80 8.97 11.40
C THR A 21 -1.56 8.66 9.92
N LEU A 22 -1.35 9.69 9.11
CA LEU A 22 -1.06 9.58 7.68
C LEU A 22 0.41 9.17 7.46
N ILE A 23 0.66 7.94 7.01
CA ILE A 23 2.03 7.41 6.86
C ILE A 23 2.59 7.52 5.44
N SER A 24 1.73 7.39 4.42
CA SER A 24 2.14 7.49 3.03
C SER A 24 0.99 7.81 2.08
N ARG A 25 1.33 8.05 0.82
CA ARG A 25 0.43 8.25 -0.30
C ARG A 25 1.07 7.69 -1.57
N PHE A 26 0.23 7.05 -2.39
CA PHE A 26 0.59 6.42 -3.66
C PHE A 26 -0.09 7.14 -4.82
N SER A 27 0.69 7.60 -5.80
CA SER A 27 0.24 8.49 -6.88
C SER A 27 0.82 8.07 -8.23
N ASN A 28 -0.04 7.85 -9.24
CA ASN A 28 0.41 7.66 -10.63
C ASN A 28 0.53 8.99 -11.40
N ASN A 29 0.42 10.13 -10.73
CA ASN A 29 0.50 11.47 -11.34
C ASN A 29 1.94 12.02 -11.39
N ASP A 30 2.88 11.37 -10.71
CA ASP A 30 4.29 11.77 -10.65
C ASP A 30 5.25 10.58 -10.88
N GLY A 31 6.44 10.61 -10.30
CA GLY A 31 7.44 9.54 -10.50
C GLY A 31 7.02 8.27 -9.78
N LYS A 32 7.34 7.10 -10.35
CA LYS A 32 7.01 5.78 -9.79
C LYS A 32 7.82 5.40 -8.55
N ASN A 33 7.64 6.10 -7.44
CA ASN A 33 8.56 5.99 -6.31
C ASN A 33 8.43 4.69 -5.52
N TRP A 34 7.24 4.11 -5.46
CA TRP A 34 6.95 2.93 -4.62
C TRP A 34 7.27 1.62 -5.31
N VAL A 35 7.28 1.58 -6.63
CA VAL A 35 7.68 0.39 -7.43
C VAL A 35 9.15 0.41 -7.88
N LYS A 36 9.85 1.52 -7.66
CA LYS A 36 11.29 1.70 -7.97
C LYS A 36 12.16 0.53 -7.50
N TYR A 37 12.95 -0.04 -8.42
CA TYR A 37 13.90 -1.17 -8.26
C TYR A 37 14.52 -1.40 -6.87
N SER A 38 15.03 -0.34 -6.24
CA SER A 38 15.74 -0.42 -4.95
C SER A 38 14.83 -0.77 -3.77
N GLY A 39 13.51 -0.57 -3.88
CA GLY A 39 12.55 -0.73 -2.77
C GLY A 39 12.76 0.26 -1.63
N ASP A 40 13.56 1.32 -1.84
CA ASP A 40 14.09 2.19 -0.79
C ASP A 40 13.01 2.96 -0.01
N TRP A 41 11.87 3.24 -0.64
CA TRP A 41 10.73 3.86 0.05
C TRP A 41 10.14 2.97 1.14
N TRP A 42 9.88 1.70 0.82
CA TRP A 42 9.43 0.70 1.79
C TRP A 42 10.47 0.46 2.89
N TYR A 43 11.75 0.38 2.52
CA TYR A 43 12.78 -0.23 3.35
C TYR A 43 13.75 0.73 4.03
N ASP A 44 14.18 1.81 3.38
CA ASP A 44 15.43 2.51 3.72
C ASP A 44 15.29 4.02 3.95
N ARG A 45 14.28 4.69 3.38
CA ARG A 45 14.09 6.14 3.50
C ARG A 45 14.05 6.61 4.95
N THR A 46 14.96 7.50 5.32
CA THR A 46 15.02 8.15 6.64
C THR A 46 14.54 9.60 6.65
N SER A 47 14.16 10.14 5.49
CA SER A 47 13.63 11.50 5.30
C SER A 47 12.26 11.46 4.62
N SER A 48 11.41 12.43 4.97
CA SER A 48 10.10 12.64 4.36
C SER A 48 10.18 12.99 2.87
N TYR A 49 9.06 12.83 2.17
CA TYR A 49 8.84 13.34 0.82
C TYR A 49 7.38 13.75 0.67
N GLY A 50 7.07 14.70 -0.20
CA GLY A 50 5.71 15.16 -0.48
C GLY A 50 5.06 15.93 0.68
N SER A 51 3.78 16.27 0.52
CA SER A 51 3.02 17.00 1.55
C SER A 51 2.52 16.06 2.65
N VAL A 52 3.30 15.94 3.73
CA VAL A 52 3.01 15.09 4.91
C VAL A 52 1.92 15.66 5.84
N THR A 53 1.64 16.97 5.73
CA THR A 53 0.65 17.73 6.52
C THR A 53 -0.65 18.03 5.77
N SER A 54 -0.81 17.52 4.55
CA SER A 54 -2.08 17.58 3.79
C SER A 54 -2.51 16.17 3.39
N THR A 55 -3.82 15.97 3.21
CA THR A 55 -4.40 14.74 2.63
C THR A 55 -4.64 14.84 1.13
N SER A 56 -4.69 16.05 0.56
CA SER A 56 -5.31 16.31 -0.75
C SER A 56 -4.36 16.42 -1.94
N SER A 57 -3.05 16.45 -1.73
CA SER A 57 -2.07 16.47 -2.83
C SER A 57 -2.14 15.18 -3.65
N ASN A 58 -2.13 15.29 -4.98
CA ASN A 58 -2.05 14.16 -5.91
C ASN A 58 -0.60 13.98 -6.39
N TYR A 59 0.27 13.63 -5.45
CA TYR A 59 1.72 13.43 -5.58
C TYR A 59 2.17 12.43 -4.52
N ASP A 60 3.19 11.61 -4.77
CA ASP A 60 3.68 10.68 -3.75
C ASP A 60 4.12 11.39 -2.46
N MET A 61 3.90 10.73 -1.32
CA MET A 61 4.32 11.23 -0.01
C MET A 61 4.66 10.08 0.91
N ILE A 62 5.72 10.25 1.71
CA ILE A 62 6.03 9.37 2.84
C ILE A 62 6.40 10.24 4.05
N SER A 63 5.75 10.00 5.19
CA SER A 63 6.00 10.72 6.43
C SER A 63 6.88 9.89 7.37
N PRO A 64 7.60 10.51 8.33
CA PRO A 64 8.44 9.76 9.27
C PRO A 64 7.66 8.79 10.15
N ALA A 65 6.34 8.99 10.29
CA ALA A 65 5.45 8.06 10.97
C ALA A 65 5.49 6.64 10.36
N PHE A 66 5.79 6.49 9.06
CA PHE A 66 5.93 5.20 8.38
C PHE A 66 6.99 4.27 9.03
N TRP A 67 8.05 4.85 9.62
CA TRP A 67 9.11 4.10 10.31
C TRP A 67 9.26 4.43 11.80
N LEU A 68 8.68 5.53 12.31
CA LEU A 68 8.73 5.94 13.72
C LEU A 68 7.45 5.63 14.52
N VAL A 69 6.26 5.78 13.94
CA VAL A 69 4.99 5.61 14.65
C VAL A 69 4.55 4.15 14.59
N LYS A 70 4.12 3.62 15.75
CA LYS A 70 3.52 2.30 15.86
C LYS A 70 2.00 2.40 15.77
N GLY A 71 1.37 1.45 15.09
CA GLY A 71 -0.07 1.25 15.10
C GLY A 71 -0.41 -0.24 15.12
N ASP A 72 -1.66 -0.57 14.90
CA ASP A 72 -2.16 -1.93 14.70
C ASP A 72 -3.16 -2.03 13.54
N TYR A 73 -3.98 -1.00 13.30
CA TYR A 73 -5.00 -0.93 12.26
C TYR A 73 -4.47 -0.21 11.01
N VAL A 74 -5.08 -0.50 9.85
CA VAL A 74 -4.79 0.16 8.57
C VAL A 74 -6.08 0.69 7.94
N LYS A 75 -6.06 1.94 7.45
CA LYS A 75 -7.12 2.54 6.61
C LYS A 75 -6.51 3.03 5.29
N ILE A 76 -7.27 2.93 4.20
CA ILE A 76 -6.95 3.60 2.92
C ILE A 76 -8.08 4.57 2.58
N THR A 77 -7.72 5.76 2.10
CA THR A 77 -8.65 6.81 1.61
C THR A 77 -8.13 7.37 0.30
N ARG A 78 -8.93 8.14 -0.45
CA ARG A 78 -8.41 8.97 -1.55
C ARG A 78 -7.88 10.30 -1.04
N SER A 79 -7.23 11.05 -1.93
CA SER A 79 -6.86 12.46 -1.74
C SER A 79 -7.95 13.46 -2.19
N ASP A 80 -8.85 13.07 -3.10
CA ASP A 80 -9.95 13.93 -3.57
C ASP A 80 -11.20 13.91 -2.67
N ASP A 81 -11.24 13.03 -1.66
CA ASP A 81 -12.23 13.09 -0.57
C ASP A 81 -11.67 13.83 0.65
N SER A 82 -12.14 15.06 0.86
CA SER A 82 -11.82 15.90 2.02
C SER A 82 -12.30 15.33 3.36
N SER A 83 -13.22 14.36 3.36
CA SER A 83 -13.72 13.69 4.56
C SER A 83 -12.84 12.53 5.04
N ASN A 84 -11.80 12.16 4.27
CA ASN A 84 -10.92 11.01 4.54
C ASN A 84 -11.71 9.71 4.81
N THR A 85 -12.77 9.47 4.04
CA THR A 85 -13.64 8.29 4.16
C THR A 85 -12.85 7.03 3.85
N ALA A 86 -12.96 6.03 4.72
CA ALA A 86 -12.32 4.74 4.53
C ALA A 86 -12.87 4.04 3.27
N LEU A 87 -12.02 3.88 2.25
CA LEU A 87 -12.28 2.94 1.15
C LEU A 87 -12.23 1.51 1.66
N LEU A 88 -11.25 1.23 2.52
CA LEU A 88 -11.20 0.06 3.40
C LEU A 88 -10.65 0.44 4.76
N ALA A 89 -11.00 -0.35 5.78
CA ALA A 89 -10.32 -0.38 7.06
C ALA A 89 -10.16 -1.83 7.54
N THR A 90 -9.01 -2.16 8.12
CA THR A 90 -8.74 -3.50 8.66
C THR A 90 -9.18 -3.64 10.12
N ARG A 91 -9.26 -4.89 10.60
CA ARG A 91 -9.06 -5.19 12.04
C ARG A 91 -7.57 -5.01 12.40
N SER A 92 -7.19 -5.41 13.62
CA SER A 92 -5.78 -5.64 14.00
C SER A 92 -5.00 -6.33 12.88
N CYS A 93 -3.86 -5.73 12.51
CA CYS A 93 -3.15 -6.03 11.27
C CYS A 93 -1.64 -6.02 11.45
N ILE A 94 -1.08 -4.87 11.88
CA ILE A 94 0.37 -4.64 11.96
C ILE A 94 0.97 -4.90 13.35
N GLY A 95 0.14 -5.11 14.38
CA GLY A 95 0.54 -5.74 15.64
C GLY A 95 1.41 -4.89 16.56
N GLY A 96 1.10 -3.60 16.72
CA GLY A 96 1.87 -2.67 17.56
C GLY A 96 3.25 -2.31 16.98
N ARG A 97 3.41 -2.43 15.65
CA ARG A 97 4.67 -2.18 14.92
C ARG A 97 4.59 -0.89 14.12
N THR A 98 5.76 -0.39 13.72
CA THR A 98 5.84 0.64 12.68
C THR A 98 5.61 -0.01 11.32
N PHE A 99 5.02 0.68 10.36
CA PHE A 99 4.58 0.05 9.11
C PHE A 99 5.76 -0.57 8.33
N ARG A 100 6.91 0.10 8.30
CA ARG A 100 8.18 -0.48 7.80
C ARG A 100 8.60 -1.76 8.53
N SER A 101 8.57 -1.78 9.86
CA SER A 101 9.01 -2.95 10.65
C SER A 101 8.01 -4.13 10.61
N PHE A 102 6.74 -3.85 10.30
CA PHE A 102 5.79 -4.86 9.89
C PHE A 102 6.18 -5.45 8.52
N LEU A 103 6.27 -4.64 7.47
CA LEU A 103 6.56 -5.11 6.11
C LEU A 103 7.89 -5.86 5.99
N ALA A 104 8.96 -5.31 6.55
CA ALA A 104 10.31 -5.89 6.49
C ALA A 104 10.43 -7.20 7.29
N SER A 105 9.51 -7.49 8.21
CA SER A 105 9.52 -8.77 8.94
C SER A 105 9.08 -9.99 8.11
N TYR A 106 8.62 -9.75 6.87
CA TYR A 106 8.21 -10.80 5.92
C TYR A 106 9.24 -11.09 4.82
N GLY A 107 10.32 -10.31 4.75
CA GLY A 107 11.41 -10.51 3.80
C GLY A 107 12.14 -9.22 3.41
N ASN A 108 13.22 -9.38 2.65
CA ASN A 108 13.98 -8.31 2.03
C ASN A 108 13.84 -8.40 0.51
N PHE A 109 13.04 -7.52 -0.08
CA PHE A 109 12.64 -7.56 -1.48
C PHE A 109 13.26 -6.46 -2.34
N ARG A 110 14.26 -5.75 -1.81
CA ARG A 110 15.06 -4.75 -2.55
C ARG A 110 15.75 -5.39 -3.77
N ASN A 111 15.99 -4.59 -4.80
CA ASN A 111 16.88 -4.93 -5.93
C ASN A 111 16.49 -6.21 -6.69
N GLY A 112 15.22 -6.32 -7.12
CA GLY A 112 14.76 -7.45 -7.95
C GLY A 112 14.53 -8.78 -7.23
N ALA A 113 14.66 -8.83 -5.90
CA ALA A 113 14.33 -10.02 -5.13
C ALA A 113 12.82 -10.29 -5.12
N VAL A 114 12.44 -11.50 -5.54
CA VAL A 114 11.03 -11.89 -5.75
C VAL A 114 10.26 -11.95 -4.42
N TRP A 115 9.07 -11.35 -4.40
CA TRP A 115 8.24 -11.13 -3.22
C TRP A 115 7.74 -12.44 -2.62
N ASN A 116 7.23 -13.34 -3.45
CA ASN A 116 6.76 -14.67 -3.05
C ASN A 116 6.70 -15.62 -4.25
N ASN A 117 6.07 -16.78 -4.12
CA ASN A 117 5.70 -17.63 -5.24
C ASN A 117 4.27 -18.12 -5.00
N ASN A 118 3.31 -17.73 -5.85
CA ASN A 118 1.90 -18.12 -5.80
C ASN A 118 1.26 -17.96 -4.41
N ALA A 119 1.62 -16.88 -3.70
CA ALA A 119 1.25 -16.67 -2.31
C ALA A 119 1.39 -15.20 -1.89
N CYS A 120 0.71 -14.80 -0.80
CA CYS A 120 0.97 -13.55 -0.08
C CYS A 120 1.67 -13.87 1.26
N ARG A 121 2.66 -13.07 1.66
CA ARG A 121 3.42 -13.31 2.92
C ARG A 121 2.58 -13.08 4.18
N LYS A 122 1.61 -12.18 4.12
CA LYS A 122 0.71 -11.82 5.23
C LYS A 122 -0.62 -11.32 4.68
N SER A 123 -1.70 -11.52 5.45
CA SER A 123 -2.99 -10.87 5.20
C SER A 123 -3.59 -10.31 6.49
N CYS A 124 -4.41 -9.28 6.32
CA CYS A 124 -5.18 -8.61 7.36
C CYS A 124 -6.65 -8.53 6.94
N TYR A 125 -7.56 -8.87 7.86
CA TYR A 125 -8.99 -8.88 7.56
C TYR A 125 -9.54 -7.46 7.39
N ILE A 126 -10.13 -7.17 6.25
CA ILE A 126 -10.85 -5.92 5.95
C ILE A 126 -12.20 -5.99 6.67
N TYR A 127 -12.38 -5.15 7.69
CA TYR A 127 -13.62 -5.08 8.47
C TYR A 127 -14.77 -4.58 7.60
N ASN A 128 -14.54 -3.49 6.86
CA ASN A 128 -15.50 -2.90 5.94
C ASN A 128 -14.78 -2.30 4.72
N TYR A 129 -15.50 -2.28 3.60
CA TYR A 129 -15.28 -1.31 2.53
C TYR A 129 -16.21 -0.09 2.74
N GLY A 130 -15.95 1.03 2.09
CA GLY A 130 -16.72 2.26 2.23
C GLY A 130 -16.34 3.34 1.22
N GLY A 131 -16.96 4.52 1.31
CA GLY A 131 -16.72 5.62 0.37
C GLY A 131 -16.91 5.19 -1.10
N SER A 132 -16.04 5.68 -1.98
CA SER A 132 -16.03 5.43 -3.43
C SER A 132 -15.24 4.18 -3.85
N TYR A 133 -15.11 3.16 -2.99
CA TYR A 133 -14.26 1.98 -3.25
C TYR A 133 -14.59 1.25 -4.56
N SER A 134 -15.88 1.17 -4.94
CA SER A 134 -16.32 0.51 -6.18
C SER A 134 -16.03 1.30 -7.46
N SER A 135 -15.57 2.55 -7.34
CA SER A 135 -15.13 3.42 -8.43
C SER A 135 -13.73 3.98 -8.15
N THR A 136 -12.87 3.16 -7.56
CA THR A 136 -11.46 3.48 -7.28
C THR A 136 -10.58 2.37 -7.84
N THR A 137 -9.56 2.75 -8.60
CA THR A 137 -8.63 1.79 -9.20
C THR A 137 -7.74 1.17 -8.12
N GLY A 138 -7.43 -0.12 -8.28
CA GLY A 138 -6.83 -1.00 -7.29
C GLY A 138 -7.83 -1.65 -6.32
N PHE A 139 -9.13 -1.54 -6.58
CA PHE A 139 -10.18 -2.20 -5.79
C PHE A 139 -11.02 -3.17 -6.61
N SER A 140 -10.69 -3.48 -7.87
CA SER A 140 -11.58 -4.27 -8.76
C SER A 140 -11.95 -5.66 -8.22
N GLN A 141 -11.08 -6.28 -7.42
CA GLN A 141 -11.29 -7.62 -6.87
C GLN A 141 -11.98 -7.65 -5.49
N MET A 142 -12.56 -6.54 -5.03
CA MET A 142 -13.31 -6.40 -3.77
C MET A 142 -14.58 -7.28 -3.63
N HIS A 143 -15.00 -7.96 -4.71
CA HIS A 143 -16.04 -8.99 -4.69
C HIS A 143 -15.54 -10.38 -5.13
N CYS A 144 -14.32 -10.50 -5.66
CA CYS A 144 -13.78 -11.79 -6.09
C CYS A 144 -13.25 -12.63 -4.92
N SER A 145 -13.17 -13.95 -5.05
CA SER A 145 -12.48 -14.81 -4.09
C SER A 145 -11.97 -16.08 -4.78
N SER A 146 -10.68 -16.36 -4.66
CA SER A 146 -10.07 -17.57 -5.23
C SER A 146 -8.91 -18.09 -4.37
N ASN A 147 -8.11 -18.99 -4.94
CA ASN A 147 -7.10 -19.78 -4.25
C ASN A 147 -5.94 -18.97 -3.65
N LEU A 148 -5.57 -17.80 -4.19
CA LEU A 148 -4.62 -16.92 -3.51
C LEU A 148 -5.28 -16.29 -2.28
N LYS A 149 -6.36 -15.51 -2.44
CA LYS A 149 -7.09 -14.83 -1.35
C LYS A 149 -8.57 -14.59 -1.67
N SER A 150 -9.36 -14.29 -0.63
CA SER A 150 -10.76 -13.84 -0.73
C SER A 150 -10.93 -12.33 -0.55
N SER A 151 -12.07 -11.81 -1.00
CA SER A 151 -12.49 -10.40 -1.02
C SER A 151 -12.40 -9.62 0.29
N ARG A 152 -12.10 -10.26 1.42
CA ARG A 152 -12.04 -9.62 2.75
C ARG A 152 -10.63 -9.50 3.31
N TYR A 153 -9.61 -9.48 2.45
CA TYR A 153 -8.22 -9.33 2.86
C TYR A 153 -7.49 -8.20 2.16
N LEU A 154 -6.77 -7.41 2.96
CA LEU A 154 -5.62 -6.62 2.54
C LEU A 154 -4.40 -7.52 2.71
N SER A 155 -3.69 -7.83 1.62
CA SER A 155 -2.64 -8.85 1.61
C SER A 155 -1.31 -8.30 1.12
N PHE A 156 -0.22 -8.72 1.73
CA PHE A 156 1.09 -8.10 1.59
C PHE A 156 2.08 -9.03 0.92
N TRP A 157 2.91 -8.46 0.04
CA TRP A 157 3.92 -9.18 -0.74
C TRP A 157 3.29 -10.40 -1.45
N CYS A 158 2.35 -10.11 -2.35
CA CYS A 158 1.62 -11.10 -3.14
C CYS A 158 2.27 -11.32 -4.51
N ASP A 159 2.17 -12.56 -4.99
CA ASP A 159 2.68 -13.05 -6.28
C ASP A 159 1.69 -14.10 -6.83
N TRP A 160 1.43 -14.13 -8.15
CA TRP A 160 0.64 -15.18 -8.80
C TRP A 160 1.13 -15.59 -10.20
N ASP A 161 1.24 -16.90 -10.39
CA ASP A 161 1.61 -17.58 -11.63
C ASP A 161 2.89 -17.01 -12.28
N THR A 162 2.80 -16.36 -13.45
CA THR A 162 3.95 -15.79 -14.17
C THR A 162 4.50 -14.47 -13.61
N GLY A 163 4.09 -14.05 -12.40
CA GLY A 163 4.77 -12.97 -11.68
C GLY A 163 3.99 -11.68 -11.41
N ASP A 164 2.70 -11.64 -11.76
CA ASP A 164 1.78 -10.59 -11.31
C ASP A 164 1.86 -10.44 -9.80
N GLY A 165 1.92 -9.22 -9.29
CA GLY A 165 1.99 -9.02 -7.85
C GLY A 165 1.68 -7.61 -7.37
N ALA A 166 1.46 -7.51 -6.07
CA ALA A 166 1.27 -6.25 -5.35
C ALA A 166 1.98 -6.28 -4.00
N VAL A 167 2.61 -5.15 -3.62
CA VAL A 167 3.10 -4.96 -2.25
C VAL A 167 1.92 -4.95 -1.27
N MET A 168 0.77 -4.39 -1.68
CA MET A 168 -0.50 -4.49 -0.94
C MET A 168 -1.67 -4.80 -1.90
N MET A 169 -1.99 -6.08 -2.04
CA MET A 169 -3.12 -6.59 -2.82
C MET A 169 -4.46 -6.36 -2.08
N ILE A 170 -5.48 -5.87 -2.79
CA ILE A 170 -6.76 -5.47 -2.21
C ILE A 170 -7.92 -6.35 -2.72
N GLY A 171 -8.35 -7.30 -1.89
CA GLY A 171 -9.47 -8.19 -2.19
C GLY A 171 -9.03 -9.61 -2.55
N GLY A 172 -9.75 -10.24 -3.47
CA GLY A 172 -9.52 -11.62 -3.88
C GLY A 172 -8.49 -11.74 -5.01
N GLY A 173 -7.68 -12.79 -4.98
CA GLY A 173 -6.68 -13.07 -6.01
C GLY A 173 -6.60 -14.56 -6.34
N GLY A 174 -5.84 -14.89 -7.36
CA GLY A 174 -5.67 -16.25 -7.91
C GLY A 174 -6.55 -16.52 -9.12
N ASP A 175 -6.63 -17.77 -9.57
CA ASP A 175 -7.12 -18.15 -10.92
C ASP A 175 -8.58 -17.78 -11.21
N GLY A 176 -9.41 -17.69 -10.17
CA GLY A 176 -10.81 -17.25 -10.28
C GLY A 176 -11.00 -15.73 -10.23
N CYS A 177 -9.91 -14.96 -10.15
CA CYS A 177 -9.85 -13.51 -10.02
C CYS A 177 -8.82 -12.92 -11.00
N LYS A 178 -8.63 -11.61 -10.98
CA LYS A 178 -7.40 -11.01 -11.53
C LYS A 178 -6.21 -11.29 -10.62
N ARG A 179 -5.64 -12.50 -10.75
CA ARG A 179 -4.27 -12.89 -10.34
C ARG A 179 -3.78 -12.22 -9.04
N ALA A 180 -2.80 -11.31 -9.08
CA ALA A 180 -2.32 -10.56 -7.89
C ALA A 180 -1.88 -9.11 -8.19
N ASP A 181 -2.23 -8.64 -9.38
CA ASP A 181 -1.89 -7.40 -10.11
C ASP A 181 -2.61 -6.12 -9.64
N HIS A 182 -3.31 -6.14 -8.50
CA HIS A 182 -4.29 -5.11 -8.15
C HIS A 182 -4.15 -4.61 -6.71
N GLY A 183 -4.20 -3.29 -6.53
CA GLY A 183 -4.03 -2.61 -5.25
C GLY A 183 -2.90 -1.58 -5.31
N ILE A 184 -1.95 -1.66 -4.39
CA ILE A 184 -0.85 -0.70 -4.21
C ILE A 184 0.51 -1.33 -4.51
N ALA A 185 1.33 -0.57 -5.23
CA ALA A 185 2.63 -0.95 -5.78
C ALA A 185 2.55 -2.31 -6.49
N ILE A 186 1.90 -2.28 -7.64
CA ILE A 186 1.63 -3.44 -8.50
C ILE A 186 2.72 -3.60 -9.57
N THR A 187 2.90 -4.83 -10.05
CA THR A 187 3.92 -5.18 -11.04
C THR A 187 3.46 -6.36 -11.90
N GLU A 188 3.42 -6.16 -13.21
CA GLU A 188 3.22 -7.20 -14.23
C GLU A 188 4.57 -7.72 -14.74
N GLU A 189 5.50 -7.95 -13.82
CA GLU A 189 6.81 -8.54 -14.14
C GLU A 189 6.71 -10.06 -14.32
N ASN A 190 7.69 -10.65 -15.01
CA ASN A 190 7.84 -12.11 -15.12
C ASN A 190 8.18 -12.83 -13.77
N ALA A 191 8.12 -12.11 -12.64
CA ALA A 191 8.15 -12.57 -11.24
C ALA A 191 7.86 -11.34 -10.35
N ALA A 192 7.03 -11.46 -9.30
CA ALA A 192 6.62 -10.27 -8.52
C ALA A 192 7.81 -9.63 -7.80
N ARG A 193 8.26 -8.46 -8.28
CA ARG A 193 9.47 -7.76 -7.82
C ARG A 193 9.46 -6.28 -8.20
N PHE A 194 10.31 -5.49 -7.56
CA PHE A 194 10.72 -4.17 -8.06
C PHE A 194 11.76 -4.38 -9.18
N SER A 195 11.56 -3.83 -10.38
CA SER A 195 12.44 -4.10 -11.53
C SER A 195 13.32 -2.90 -11.91
N SER A 196 14.52 -3.18 -12.41
CA SER A 196 15.43 -2.17 -12.99
C SER A 196 15.20 -1.96 -14.49
N ASN A 197 14.63 -2.97 -15.14
CA ASN A 197 14.21 -2.96 -16.54
C ASN A 197 12.88 -3.73 -16.63
N PRO A 198 11.75 -3.13 -16.22
CA PRO A 198 10.46 -3.81 -16.26
C PRO A 198 10.09 -4.24 -17.68
N SER A 199 9.76 -5.52 -17.80
CA SER A 199 9.18 -6.20 -18.97
C SER A 199 7.68 -5.94 -19.12
N GLY A 200 6.97 -5.72 -18.01
CA GLY A 200 5.56 -5.32 -17.99
C GLY A 200 5.33 -3.92 -17.44
N CYS A 201 4.19 -3.72 -16.79
CA CYS A 201 3.82 -2.44 -16.20
C CYS A 201 3.94 -2.46 -14.67
N GLU A 202 4.65 -1.48 -14.12
CA GLU A 202 4.63 -1.17 -12.69
C GLU A 202 3.77 0.07 -12.44
N ARG A 203 3.02 0.14 -11.33
CA ARG A 203 2.23 1.31 -10.88
C ARG A 203 2.16 1.40 -9.36
N ASP A 204 2.15 2.63 -8.84
CA ASP A 204 2.09 2.91 -7.40
C ASP A 204 0.70 2.58 -6.83
N PHE A 205 -0.35 2.64 -7.65
CA PHE A 205 -1.58 1.85 -7.48
C PHE A 205 -2.26 1.55 -8.84
N GLY A 206 -2.96 0.42 -8.96
CA GLY A 206 -3.62 0.04 -10.21
C GLY A 206 -4.43 -1.25 -10.12
N ASP A 207 -5.12 -1.62 -11.20
CA ASP A 207 -5.70 -2.95 -11.44
C ASP A 207 -5.13 -3.45 -12.78
N ASP A 208 -4.14 -4.37 -12.78
CA ASP A 208 -3.40 -4.70 -14.02
C ASP A 208 -2.77 -3.39 -14.56
N CYS A 209 -2.45 -3.25 -15.84
CA CYS A 209 -1.92 -1.99 -16.39
C CYS A 209 -2.94 -0.82 -16.39
N SER A 210 -4.13 -0.99 -15.81
CA SER A 210 -5.11 0.09 -15.60
C SER A 210 -4.74 0.93 -14.39
N TYR A 211 -4.66 2.25 -14.58
CA TYR A 211 -4.26 3.20 -13.54
C TYR A 211 -5.10 4.48 -13.62
N ASP A 212 -5.20 5.18 -12.50
CA ASP A 212 -5.81 6.50 -12.40
C ASP A 212 -4.76 7.51 -11.91
N ASN A 213 -4.84 8.74 -12.41
CA ASN A 213 -3.96 9.84 -12.05
C ASN A 213 -4.72 11.13 -11.67
N HIS A 214 -6.04 11.09 -11.46
CA HIS A 214 -6.82 12.23 -10.96
C HIS A 214 -6.77 12.37 -9.43
N TYR A 215 -6.51 11.26 -8.74
CA TYR A 215 -6.37 11.17 -7.28
C TYR A 215 -5.23 10.21 -6.92
N SER A 216 -4.86 10.24 -5.64
CA SER A 216 -3.89 9.35 -5.02
C SER A 216 -4.53 8.58 -3.86
N LEU A 217 -3.92 7.46 -3.46
CA LEU A 217 -4.37 6.66 -2.31
C LEU A 217 -3.54 7.03 -1.07
N ASN A 218 -4.20 7.60 -0.06
CA ASN A 218 -3.63 7.89 1.26
C ASN A 218 -3.66 6.62 2.14
N LEU A 219 -2.55 6.34 2.82
CA LEU A 219 -2.41 5.22 3.76
C LEU A 219 -2.26 5.69 5.20
N TRP A 220 -3.04 5.07 6.08
CA TRP A 220 -3.23 5.48 7.46
C TRP A 220 -2.99 4.31 8.41
N ILE A 221 -2.40 4.60 9.58
CA ILE A 221 -2.34 3.65 10.70
C ILE A 221 -2.96 4.25 11.97
N LYS A 222 -3.37 3.38 12.88
CA LYS A 222 -3.88 3.69 14.23
C LYS A 222 -3.56 2.53 15.16
#